data_AF-A0AAU7G960-F1
#
_entry.id   AF-A0AAU7G960-F1
#
_cell.length_a   1.000
_cell.length_b   1.000
_cell.length_c   1.000
_cell.angle_alpha   90.00
_cell.angle_beta   90.00
_cell.angle_gamma   90.00
#
_symmetry.space_group_name_H-M   'P 1'
#
loop_
_entity.id
_entity.type
_entity.pdbx_description
1 polymer ?
#
loop_
_entity_poly.entity_id
_entity_poly.type
_entity_poly.pdbx_seq_one_letter_code
_entity_poly.pdbx_strand_id
1 'polypeptide(L)' 'MDRKLVIETLAMILLIVAFPLISIGATNGITALWVLGFVVFVVGSILPVWTRFMNHAADVPRDVGMEFDDRVS' A
#
# COMPACT_ATOMS: atom_id res chain seq x y z
N MET A 1 -5.13 -12.27 -8.52
CA MET A 1 -4.18 -11.30 -7.93
C MET A 1 -4.20 -11.53 -6.43
N ASP A 2 -3.04 -11.57 -5.78
CA ASP A 2 -2.94 -11.78 -4.34
C ASP A 2 -3.72 -10.69 -3.56
N ARG A 3 -4.51 -11.07 -2.54
CA ARG A 3 -5.34 -10.13 -1.76
C ARG A 3 -4.50 -9.06 -1.08
N LYS A 4 -3.31 -9.41 -0.59
CA LYS A 4 -2.34 -8.48 -0.03
C LYS A 4 -1.86 -7.49 -1.09
N LEU A 5 -1.48 -7.98 -2.27
CA LEU A 5 -1.02 -7.15 -3.37
C LEU A 5 -2.10 -6.15 -3.82
N VAL A 6 -3.37 -6.57 -3.86
CA VAL A 6 -4.51 -5.69 -4.16
C VAL A 6 -4.62 -4.57 -3.11
N ILE A 7 -4.57 -4.92 -1.82
CA ILE A 7 -4.69 -3.94 -0.72
C ILE A 7 -3.53 -2.96 -0.72
N GLU A 8 -2.30 -3.43 -0.94
CA GLU A 8 -1.11 -2.57 -1.01
C GLU A 8 -1.14 -1.65 -2.24
N THR A 9 -1.67 -2.14 -3.37
CA THR A 9 -1.89 -1.30 -4.55
C THR A 9 -2.92 -0.21 -4.29
N LEU A 10 -4.03 -0.55 -3.61
CA LEU A 10 -5.03 0.44 -3.21
C LEU A 10 -4.46 1.46 -2.22
N ALA A 11 -3.66 1.02 -1.25
CA ALA A 11 -2.97 1.90 -0.31
C ALA A 11 -2.06 2.91 -1.03
N MET A 12 -1.29 2.45 -2.03
CA MET A 12 -0.46 3.32 -2.86
C MET A 12 -1.29 4.38 -3.58
N ILE A 13 -2.41 3.98 -4.20
CA ILE A 13 -3.31 4.92 -4.91
C ILE A 13 -3.90 5.95 -3.93
N LEU A 14 -4.36 5.51 -2.75
CA LEU A 14 -4.88 6.41 -1.72
C LEU A 14 -3.84 7.44 -1.31
N LEU A 15 -2.59 7.04 -1.08
CA LEU A 15 -1.51 7.95 -0.72
C LEU A 15 -1.19 8.95 -1.84
N ILE A 16 -1.14 8.50 -3.09
CA ILE A 16 -0.93 9.37 -4.26
C ILE A 16 -2.03 10.43 -4.35
N VAL A 17 -3.29 10.06 -4.09
CA VAL A 17 -4.45 10.96 -4.18
C VAL A 17 -4.56 11.86 -2.94
N ALA A 18 -4.11 11.42 -1.77
CA ALA A 18 -4.19 12.20 -0.53
C ALA A 18 -3.41 13.52 -0.61
N PHE A 19 -2.18 13.49 -1.10
CA PHE A 19 -1.31 14.68 -1.15
C PHE A 19 -1.88 15.84 -1.99
N PRO A 20 -2.36 15.64 -3.24
CA PRO A 20 -2.97 16.72 -4.00
C PRO A 20 -4.27 17.22 -3.36
N LEU A 21 -5.10 16.35 -2.77
CA LEU A 21 -6.32 16.77 -2.07
C LEU A 21 -6.02 17.68 -0.88
N ILE A 22 -5.05 17.30 -0.05
CA ILE A 22 -4.59 18.10 1.10
C ILE A 22 -4.05 19.45 0.61
N SER A 23 -3.22 19.45 -0.44
CA SER A 23 -2.62 20.67 -1.00
C SER A 23 -3.70 21.63 -1.54
N ILE A 24 -4.65 21.13 -2.33
CA ILE A 24 -5.75 21.94 -2.89
C ILE A 24 -6.65 22.46 -1.76
N GLY A 25 -6.97 21.61 -0.78
CA GLY A 25 -7.79 22.00 0.38
C GLY A 25 -7.13 23.08 1.23
N ALA A 26 -5.82 22.96 1.49
CA ALA A 26 -5.05 23.95 2.24
C ALA A 26 -4.91 25.28 1.46
N THR A 27 -4.61 25.22 0.17
CA THR A 27 -4.35 26.40 -0.66
C THR A 27 -5.61 27.23 -0.90
N ASN A 28 -6.76 26.57 -1.10
CA ASN A 28 -8.03 27.26 -1.37
C ASN A 28 -8.86 27.53 -0.10
N GLY A 29 -8.36 27.16 1.09
CA GLY A 29 -9.10 27.29 2.35
C GLY A 29 -10.35 26.38 2.44
N ILE A 30 -10.42 25.31 1.66
CA ILE A 30 -11.55 24.38 1.64
C ILE A 30 -11.32 23.30 2.72
N THR A 31 -11.74 23.58 3.95
CA THR A 31 -11.53 22.69 5.10
C THR A 31 -12.05 21.27 4.86
N ALA A 32 -13.21 21.11 4.24
CA ALA A 32 -13.78 19.79 3.95
C ALA A 32 -12.87 18.94 3.04
N LEU A 33 -12.28 19.55 2.02
CA LEU A 33 -11.37 18.87 1.09
C LEU A 33 -10.06 18.48 1.77
N TRP A 34 -9.54 19.36 2.62
CA TRP A 34 -8.36 19.09 3.43
C TRP A 34 -8.60 17.92 4.40
N VAL A 35 -9.72 17.91 5.12
CA VAL A 35 -10.09 16.81 6.03
C VAL A 35 -10.26 15.51 5.26
N LEU A 36 -10.90 15.54 4.09
CA LEU A 36 -11.05 14.35 3.25
C LEU A 36 -9.68 13.81 2.81
N GLY A 37 -8.78 14.67 2.34
CA GLY A 37 -7.41 14.28 2.00
C GLY A 37 -6.66 13.69 3.19
N PHE A 38 -6.84 14.26 4.39
CA PHE A 38 -6.24 13.74 5.61
C PHE A 38 -6.78 12.36 5.99
N VAL A 39 -8.09 12.12 5.89
CA VAL A 39 -8.68 10.79 6.14
C VAL A 39 -8.14 9.78 5.13
N VAL A 40 -8.06 10.14 3.84
CA VAL A 40 -7.50 9.29 2.79
C VAL A 40 -6.03 8.94 3.09
N PHE A 41 -5.23 9.92 3.54
CA PHE A 41 -3.86 9.69 3.96
C PHE A 41 -3.77 8.68 5.11
N VAL A 42 -4.53 8.89 6.19
CA VAL A 42 -4.53 8.01 7.37
C VAL A 42 -4.89 6.57 6.98
N VAL A 43 -5.96 6.39 6.19
CA VAL A 43 -6.38 5.06 5.72
C VAL A 43 -5.30 4.43 4.84
N GLY A 44 -4.76 5.18 3.87
CA GLY A 44 -3.69 4.72 2.98
C GLY A 44 -2.41 4.32 3.74
N SER A 45 -2.07 5.01 4.83
CA SER A 45 -0.91 4.67 5.66
C SER A 45 -1.12 3.44 6.55
N ILE A 46 -2.34 3.21 7.04
CA ILE A 46 -2.65 2.08 7.94
C ILE A 46 -2.75 0.76 7.18
N LEU A 47 -3.28 0.76 5.96
CA LEU A 47 -3.53 -0.47 5.19
C LEU A 47 -2.30 -1.39 5.03
N PRO A 48 -1.09 -0.90 4.67
CA PRO A 48 0.11 -1.75 4.55
C PRO A 48 0.60 -2.31 5.89
N VAL A 49 0.31 -1.61 7.00
CA VAL A 49 0.63 -2.12 8.34
C VAL A 49 -0.34 -3.23 8.70
N TRP A 50 -1.63 -3.05 8.40
CA TRP A 50 -2.65 -4.08 8.61
C TRP A 50 -2.34 -5.35 7.81
N THR A 51 -1.90 -5.22 6.56
CA THR A 51 -1.64 -6.39 5.70
C THR A 51 -0.56 -7.31 6.26
N ARG A 52 0.36 -6.81 7.10
CA ARG A 52 1.35 -7.64 7.82
C ARG A 52 0.72 -8.66 8.75
N PHE A 53 -0.46 -8.36 9.29
CA PHE A 53 -1.18 -9.24 10.22
C PHE A 53 -2.19 -10.15 9.51
N MET A 54 -2.28 -10.10 8.17
CA MET A 54 -3.11 -11.04 7.43
C MET A 54 -2.54 -12.46 7.54
N ASN A 55 -3.39 -13.48 7.42
CA ASN A 55 -2.91 -14.86 7.42
C ASN A 55 -2.22 -15.16 6.09
N HIS A 56 -0.93 -15.49 6.14
CA HIS A 56 -0.07 -15.85 5.00
C HIS A 56 0.11 -17.39 4.89
N ALA A 57 -0.65 -18.19 5.65
CA ALA A 57 -0.50 -19.66 5.65
C ALA A 57 -0.81 -20.33 4.30
N ALA A 58 -1.47 -19.61 3.38
CA ALA A 58 -1.74 -20.07 2.02
C ALA A 58 -0.75 -19.52 0.98
N ASP A 59 0.21 -18.68 1.40
CA ASP A 59 1.21 -18.12 0.51
C ASP A 59 2.18 -19.23 0.10
N VAL A 60 2.16 -19.60 -1.18
CA VAL A 60 3.08 -20.58 -1.73
C VAL A 60 4.43 -19.89 -1.90
N PRO A 61 5.55 -20.45 -1.38
CA PRO A 61 6.88 -19.97 -1.71
C PRO A 61 7.00 -19.87 -3.22
N ARG A 62 7.30 -18.66 -3.73
CA ARG A 62 7.59 -18.53 -5.15
C ARG A 62 8.88 -19.29 -5.43
N ASP A 63 8.91 -19.95 -6.58
CA ASP A 63 10.10 -20.62 -7.08
C ASP A 63 11.10 -19.54 -7.55
N VAL A 64 11.71 -18.87 -6.58
CA VAL A 64 12.76 -17.88 -6.75
C VAL A 64 13.97 -18.35 -5.95
N GLY A 65 14.48 -19.52 -6.33
CA GLY A 65 15.80 -20.01 -5.95
C GLY A 65 16.82 -19.68 -7.03
N MET A 66 18.08 -19.54 -6.65
CA MET A 66 19.18 -19.65 -7.61
C MET A 66 19.10 -21.08 -8.17
N GLU A 67 18.96 -21.22 -9.50
CA GLU A 67 19.13 -22.51 -10.19
C GLU A 67 20.44 -23.12 -9.64
N PHE A 68 20.40 -24.38 -9.22
CA PHE A 68 21.48 -25.05 -8.48
C PHE A 68 22.87 -24.58 -8.97
N ASP A 69 23.71 -24.06 -8.07
CA ASP A 69 25.06 -23.61 -8.43
C ASP A 69 25.89 -24.84 -8.81
N ASP A 70 26.16 -25.01 -10.10
CA ASP A 70 26.95 -26.12 -10.66
C ASP A 70 28.38 -26.18 -10.10
N ARG A 71 28.82 -25.21 -9.30
CA ARG A 71 30.16 -25.16 -8.68
C ARG A 71 30.33 -26.03 -7.43
N VAL A 72 29.27 -26.64 -6.91
CA VAL A 72 29.30 -27.43 -5.66
C VAL A 72 29.30 -28.95 -5.88
N SER A 73 29.63 -29.42 -7.10
CA SER A 73 29.79 -30.86 -7.41
C SER A 73 31.08 -31.46 -6.87
#